data_AF-A0A947BFS0-F1
#
_entry.id   AF-A0A947BFS0-F1
#
_cell.length_a   1.000
_cell.length_b   1.000
_cell.length_c   1.000
_cell.angle_alpha   90.00
_cell.angle_beta   90.00
_cell.angle_gamma   90.00
#
_symmetry.space_group_name_H-M   'P 1'
#
loop_
_entity.id
_entity.type
_entity.pdbx_description
1 polymer ?
#
loop_
_entity_poly.entity_id
_entity_poly.type
_entity_poly.pdbx_seq_one_letter_code
_entity_poly.pdbx_strand_id
1 'polypeptide(L)' 'AKAYVKPLLGQDEAAVLKALRTNTAFFQKEVAKRLGLKFAPKLAFQPDESFDEAGRIEQLLSDPKVARDLEDEE' A
#
# COMPACT_ATOMS: atom_id res chain seq x y z
N ALA A 1 -11.78 2.48 8.75
CA ALA A 1 -11.07 2.94 7.55
C ALA A 1 -9.75 2.20 7.45
N LYS A 2 -9.37 1.77 6.24
CA LYS A 2 -8.09 1.09 5.98
C LYS A 2 -7.14 2.09 5.31
N ALA A 3 -5.89 2.09 5.73
CA ALA A 3 -4.83 2.85 5.09
C ALA A 3 -3.73 1.87 4.66
N TYR A 4 -3.49 1.80 3.35
CA TYR A 4 -2.41 1.02 2.75
C TYR A 4 -1.14 1.86 2.76
N VAL A 5 -0.03 1.26 3.18
CA VAL A 5 1.23 1.97 3.43
C VAL A 5 2.37 1.21 2.79
N LYS A 6 3.10 1.87 1.88
CA LYS A 6 4.42 1.47 1.42
C LYS A 6 5.43 2.54 1.82
N PRO A 7 6.49 2.22 2.57
CA PRO A 7 7.58 3.16 2.78
C PRO A 7 8.34 3.40 1.48
N LEU A 8 9.02 4.54 1.40
CA LEU A 8 9.88 4.86 0.27
C LEU A 8 10.94 3.77 0.07
N LEU A 9 11.08 3.31 -1.17
CA LEU A 9 12.01 2.25 -1.57
C LEU A 9 11.82 0.91 -0.83
N GLY A 10 10.66 0.68 -0.19
CA GLY A 10 10.39 -0.56 0.55
C GLY A 10 11.24 -0.73 1.81
N GLN A 11 11.99 0.29 2.24
CA GLN A 11 12.87 0.18 3.40
C GLN A 11 12.05 0.15 4.70
N ASP A 12 12.43 -0.75 5.61
CA ASP A 12 11.90 -0.82 6.98
C ASP A 12 10.36 -0.96 7.08
N GLU A 13 9.71 -1.58 6.10
CA GLU A 13 8.24 -1.70 6.03
C GLU A 13 7.60 -2.23 7.31
N ALA A 14 8.16 -3.29 7.88
CA ALA A 14 7.67 -3.85 9.14
C ALA A 14 7.83 -2.88 10.32
N ALA A 15 8.92 -2.12 10.36
CA ALA A 15 9.19 -1.16 11.42
C ALA A 15 8.25 0.05 11.34
N VAL A 16 8.03 0.58 10.13
CA VAL A 16 7.10 1.68 9.85
C VAL A 16 5.67 1.28 10.19
N LEU A 17 5.21 0.11 9.71
CA LEU A 17 3.88 -0.40 10.03
C LEU A 17 3.69 -0.60 11.53
N LYS A 18 4.70 -1.13 12.23
CA LYS A 18 4.67 -1.27 13.69
C LYS A 18 4.52 0.09 14.35
N ALA A 19 5.34 1.08 13.97
CA ALA A 19 5.27 2.43 14.52
C ALA A 19 3.90 3.08 14.29
N LEU A 20 3.30 2.93 13.11
CA LEU A 20 1.96 3.44 12.80
C LEU A 20 0.89 2.76 13.65
N ARG A 21 0.94 1.44 13.78
CA ARG A 21 -0.01 0.65 14.59
C ARG A 21 0.08 1.02 16.07
N THR A 22 1.28 1.16 16.63
CA THR A 22 1.48 1.60 18.03
C THR A 22 0.89 2.99 18.28
N ASN A 23 0.95 3.89 17.30
CA ASN A 23 0.50 5.27 17.44
C ASN A 23 -0.92 5.52 16.87
N THR A 24 -1.72 4.47 16.67
CA THR A 24 -3.04 4.58 16.00
C THR A 24 -3.97 5.60 16.65
N ALA A 25 -3.99 5.70 17.98
CA ALA A 25 -4.88 6.64 18.69
C ALA A 25 -4.55 8.11 18.39
N PHE A 26 -3.26 8.44 18.23
CA PHE A 26 -2.82 9.77 17.85
C PHE A 26 -3.37 10.16 16.47
N PHE A 27 -3.22 9.28 15.48
CA PHE A 27 -3.72 9.52 14.13
C PHE A 27 -5.24 9.62 14.06
N GLN A 28 -5.96 8.77 14.81
CA GLN A 28 -7.42 8.83 14.87
C GLN A 28 -7.92 10.20 15.37
N LYS A 29 -7.29 10.72 16.45
CA LYS A 29 -7.60 12.03 17.00
C LYS A 29 -7.30 13.14 16.00
N GLU A 30 -6.13 13.09 15.35
CA GLU A 30 -5.70 14.13 14.43
C GLU A 30 -6.60 14.17 13.17
N VAL A 31 -6.97 13.02 12.62
CA VAL A 31 -7.89 12.92 11.47
C VAL A 31 -9.27 13.46 11.84
N ALA A 32 -9.83 13.06 12.99
CA ALA A 32 -11.13 13.54 13.43
C ALA A 32 -11.15 15.06 13.64
N LYS A 33 -10.07 15.61 14.23
CA LYS A 33 -9.91 17.06 14.44
C LYS A 33 -9.82 17.81 13.11
N ARG A 34 -8.96 17.36 12.19
CA ARG A 34 -8.74 18.04 10.90
C ARG A 34 -9.97 18.01 9.98
N LEU A 35 -10.75 16.93 10.03
CA LEU A 35 -11.94 16.75 9.21
C LEU A 35 -13.24 17.20 9.90
N GLY A 36 -13.17 17.68 11.16
CA GLY A 36 -14.36 18.11 11.91
C GLY A 36 -15.37 16.99 12.15
N LEU A 37 -14.92 15.74 12.25
CA LEU A 37 -15.81 14.58 12.38
C LEU A 37 -16.37 14.46 13.79
N LYS A 38 -17.68 14.18 13.89
CA LYS A 38 -18.35 13.86 15.18
C LYS A 38 -17.77 12.60 15.83
N PHE A 39 -17.32 11.63 15.03
CA PHE A 39 -16.75 10.37 15.51
C PHE A 39 -15.44 10.08 14.80
N ALA A 40 -14.42 9.67 15.58
CA ALA A 40 -13.14 9.27 15.02
C ALA A 40 -13.26 7.88 14.35
N PRO A 41 -12.84 7.74 13.07
CA PRO A 41 -12.86 6.45 12.42
C PRO A 41 -11.79 5.54 13.02
N LYS A 42 -12.09 4.25 13.21
CA LYS A 42 -11.06 3.26 13.55
C LYS A 42 -10.13 3.06 12.35
N LEU A 43 -8.91 3.55 12.46
CA LEU A 43 -7.85 3.37 11.46
C LEU A 43 -7.20 1.99 11.60
N ALA A 44 -7.01 1.31 10.46
CA ALA A 44 -6.26 0.08 10.36
C ALA A 44 -5.17 0.24 9.29
N PHE A 45 -3.90 0.15 9.71
CA PHE A 45 -2.74 0.26 8.82
C PHE A 45 -2.34 -1.11 8.27
N GLN A 46 -2.27 -1.22 6.95
CA GLN A 46 -1.96 -2.44 6.20
C GLN A 46 -0.79 -2.18 5.25
N PRO A 47 0.07 -3.17 5.00
CA PRO A 47 1.07 -3.08 3.93
C PRO A 47 0.37 -2.89 2.58
N ASP A 48 1.03 -2.20 1.67
CA ASP A 48 0.58 -2.07 0.29
C ASP A 48 1.36 -3.08 -0.59
N GLU A 49 0.67 -4.12 -1.03
CA GLU A 49 1.23 -5.19 -1.87
C GLU A 49 1.16 -4.86 -3.37
N SER A 50 0.55 -3.74 -3.76
CA SER A 50 0.32 -3.40 -5.17
C SER A 50 1.61 -3.25 -5.98
N PHE A 51 2.68 -2.76 -5.36
CA PHE A 51 4.00 -2.63 -6.00
C PHE A 51 4.66 -3.98 -6.26
N ASP A 52 4.54 -4.90 -5.31
CA ASP A 52 5.13 -6.23 -5.43
C ASP A 52 4.39 -7.03 -6.51
N GLU A 53 3.06 -6.91 -6.57
CA GLU A 53 2.25 -7.50 -7.64
C GLU A 53 2.51 -6.84 -9.00
N ALA A 54 2.67 -5.51 -9.08
CA ALA A 54 3.04 -4.85 -10.32
C ALA A 54 4.39 -5.35 -10.86
N GLY A 55 5.39 -5.49 -9.99
CA GLY A 55 6.69 -6.05 -10.38
C GLY A 55 6.59 -7.51 -10.85
N ARG A 56 5.73 -8.31 -10.21
CA ARG A 56 5.45 -9.68 -10.64
C ARG A 56 4.77 -9.73 -12.01
N ILE A 57 3.78 -8.87 -12.26
CA ILE A 57 3.11 -8.76 -13.55
C ILE A 57 4.13 -8.38 -14.63
N GLU A 58 4.94 -7.36 -14.39
CA GLU A 58 5.99 -6.91 -15.32
C GLU A 58 6.94 -8.06 -15.68
N GLN A 59 7.40 -8.81 -14.67
CA GLN A 59 8.25 -9.97 -14.87
C GLN A 59 7.59 -11.04 -15.76
N LEU A 60 6.30 -11.32 -15.54
CA LEU A 60 5.54 -12.28 -16.34
C LEU A 60 5.35 -11.82 -17.78
N LEU A 61 5.04 -10.53 -17.98
CA LEU A 61 4.87 -9.94 -19.32
C LEU A 61 6.20 -9.89 -20.09
N SER A 62 7.33 -9.76 -19.39
CA SER A 62 8.66 -9.78 -19.99
C SER A 62 9.18 -11.17 -20.39
N ASP A 63 8.46 -12.25 -20.05
CA ASP A 63 8.85 -13.60 -20.47
C ASP A 63 8.81 -13.70 -22.01
N PRO A 64 9.90 -14.13 -22.69
CA PRO A 64 9.95 -14.19 -24.15
C PRO A 64 8.79 -14.97 -24.79
N LYS A 65 8.22 -15.96 -24.10
CA LYS A 65 7.05 -16.70 -24.59
C LYS A 65 5.80 -15.85 -24.58
N VAL A 66 5.61 -15.06 -23.52
CA VAL A 66 4.45 -14.19 -23.35
C VAL A 66 4.59 -12.96 -24.24
N ALA A 67 5.75 -12.31 -24.24
CA ALA A 67 6.03 -11.13 -25.06
C ALA A 67 5.77 -11.37 -26.56
N ARG A 68 6.20 -12.52 -27.10
CA ARG A 68 5.92 -12.89 -28.50
C ARG A 68 4.43 -12.94 -28.80
N ASP A 69 3.64 -13.53 -27.90
CA ASP A 69 2.20 -13.69 -28.11
C ASP A 69 1.43 -12.35 -27.93
N LEU A 70 2.05 -11.33 -27.30
CA LEU A 70 1.50 -9.97 -27.19
C LEU A 70 1.78 -9.09 -28.42
N GLU A 71 2.84 -9.38 -29.18
CA GLU A 71 3.18 -8.64 -30.41
C GLU A 71 2.26 -8.99 -31.58
N ASP A 72 1.62 -10.16 -31.56
CA ASP A 72 0.73 -10.66 -32.62
C ASP A 72 -0.72 -10.09 -32.54
N GLU A 73 -1.06 -9.34 -31.48
CA GLU A 73 -2.40 -8.73 -31.28
C GLU A 73 -2.52 -7.27 -31.76
N GLU A 74 -1.46 -6.67 -32.34
CA GLU A 74 -1.49 -5.37 -33.04
C GLU A 74 -1.76 -5.48 -34.56
#